data_AF-A0A078B770-F1
#
_entry.id   AF-A0A078B770-F1
#
_cell.length_a   1.000
_cell.length_b   1.000
_cell.length_c   1.000
_cell.angle_alpha   90.00
_cell.angle_beta   90.00
_cell.angle_gamma   90.00
#
_symmetry.space_group_name_H-M   'P 1'
#
loop_
_entity.id
_entity.type
_entity.pdbx_description
1 polymer ?
#
loop_
_entity_poly.entity_id
_entity_poly.type
_entity_poly.pdbx_seq_one_letter_code
_entity_poly.pdbx_strand_id
1 'polypeptide(L)'
;MDTPYNFNLRIQEGLLDQSAEAQAKYKFMTFNADLVVENFNFTEYSFIDSTINSLFFPKFGEYRWINITNCYFLLEQQLTMTLEGGNVKIDSSTIDVSIQNRVAIFQSSSSCYLFDNYGIANNYIWSNNLFIGYNVGGYTSLIYIQNHGNFTLINNRFIDMRWIQSDISISIEHIWLNCANIAYTQMIIQNNTIQNSYPTMSFIFFTFKFQKEGKQSVIIKDNKISNLTYFNPGVFVIQKFNQLDLDIVFENNYFENIENLFVETSFILVNSPNLAFKNNTIKNSVIPTFISVGIKLKKFNDMGSANIEYSYKFNQRQPNDSYGQQIYQFSINRGYYTH
;
A
#
# COMPACT_ATOMS: atom_id res chain seq x y z
N MET A 1 -26.04 34.22 5.73
CA MET A 1 -25.06 33.12 5.76
C MET A 1 -25.83 31.90 6.19
N ASP A 2 -26.25 31.08 5.23
CA ASP A 2 -26.96 29.84 5.50
C ASP A 2 -26.01 28.88 6.20
N THR A 3 -26.32 28.54 7.44
CA THR A 3 -25.60 27.50 8.19
C THR A 3 -25.81 26.18 7.45
N PRO A 4 -24.76 25.57 6.86
CA PRO A 4 -24.93 24.28 6.20
C PRO A 4 -25.29 23.25 7.27
N TYR A 5 -26.44 22.58 7.10
CA TYR A 5 -26.90 21.44 7.90
C TYR A 5 -27.01 21.67 9.43
N ASN A 6 -28.04 22.40 9.86
CA ASN A 6 -28.48 22.39 11.27
C ASN A 6 -29.25 21.09 11.58
N PHE A 7 -28.53 20.02 11.93
CA PHE A 7 -29.12 18.70 12.25
C PHE A 7 -30.10 18.78 13.42
N ASN A 8 -29.77 19.54 14.46
CA ASN A 8 -30.64 19.74 15.60
C ASN A 8 -31.98 20.34 15.18
N LEU A 9 -31.96 21.31 14.25
CA LEU A 9 -33.20 21.86 13.68
C LEU A 9 -33.98 20.80 12.90
N ARG A 10 -33.33 19.99 12.04
CA ARG A 10 -34.01 18.94 11.27
C ARG A 10 -34.58 17.82 12.15
N ILE A 11 -33.94 17.52 13.29
CA ILE A 11 -34.44 16.60 14.31
C ILE A 11 -35.62 17.21 15.05
N GLN A 12 -35.54 18.49 15.44
CA GLN A 12 -36.64 19.23 16.06
C GLN A 12 -37.86 19.35 15.12
N GLU A 13 -37.62 19.44 13.81
CA GLU A 13 -38.66 19.41 12.77
C GLU A 13 -39.23 18.00 12.54
N GLY A 14 -38.70 16.96 13.18
CA GLY A 14 -39.13 15.56 12.99
C GLY A 14 -38.74 14.98 11.64
N LEU A 15 -37.86 15.66 10.89
CA LEU A 15 -37.39 15.21 9.57
C LEU A 15 -36.25 14.20 9.67
N LEU A 16 -35.61 14.10 10.84
CA LEU A 16 -34.56 13.15 11.15
C LEU A 16 -34.75 12.58 12.55
N ASP A 17 -34.42 11.30 12.74
CA ASP A 17 -34.36 10.69 14.06
C ASP A 17 -33.19 11.24 14.88
N GLN A 18 -33.31 11.26 16.21
CA GLN A 18 -32.25 11.70 17.11
C GLN A 18 -30.95 10.88 16.96
N SER A 19 -31.05 9.64 16.48
CA SER A 19 -29.88 8.81 16.16
C SER A 19 -29.04 9.35 14.99
N ALA A 20 -29.60 10.21 14.13
CA ALA A 20 -28.91 10.81 12.98
C ALA A 20 -27.79 11.80 13.38
N GLU A 21 -27.76 12.26 14.63
CA GLU A 21 -26.64 13.04 15.19
C GLU A 21 -25.39 12.16 15.42
N ALA A 22 -25.58 10.89 15.77
CA ALA A 22 -24.51 9.99 16.19
C ALA A 22 -24.07 8.98 15.11
N GLN A 23 -24.81 8.89 13.99
CA GLN A 23 -24.48 7.95 12.91
C GLN A 23 -23.36 8.46 12.02
N ALA A 24 -22.44 7.56 11.63
CA ALA A 24 -21.47 7.83 10.57
C ALA A 24 -22.21 8.08 9.26
N LYS A 25 -21.86 9.18 8.59
CA LYS A 25 -22.55 9.62 7.37
C LYS A 25 -21.68 9.35 6.17
N TYR A 26 -22.03 8.32 5.43
CA TYR A 26 -21.49 8.09 4.09
C TYR A 26 -22.16 9.08 3.13
N LYS A 27 -21.38 9.85 2.38
CA LYS A 27 -21.97 10.78 1.39
C LYS A 27 -22.44 10.05 0.15
N PHE A 28 -21.71 9.01 -0.27
CA PHE A 28 -22.08 8.13 -1.36
C PHE A 28 -22.03 6.68 -0.90
N MET A 29 -23.19 6.04 -0.82
CA MET A 29 -23.32 4.63 -0.50
C MET A 29 -23.98 3.92 -1.68
N THR A 30 -23.37 2.84 -2.16
CA THR A 30 -23.93 2.02 -3.25
C THR A 30 -24.33 0.65 -2.73
N PHE A 31 -25.43 0.12 -3.24
CA PHE A 31 -25.95 -1.22 -2.93
C PHE A 31 -26.09 -2.00 -4.22
N ASN A 32 -25.21 -2.98 -4.45
CA ASN A 32 -25.21 -3.79 -5.68
C ASN A 32 -25.35 -2.96 -6.97
N ALA A 33 -24.70 -1.81 -7.00
CA ALA A 33 -24.82 -0.83 -8.06
C ALA A 33 -23.45 -0.28 -8.44
N ASP A 34 -23.29 0.00 -9.72
CA ASP A 34 -22.16 0.74 -10.25
C ASP A 34 -22.31 2.22 -9.93
N LEU A 35 -21.19 2.90 -9.69
CA LEU A 35 -21.14 4.35 -9.53
C LEU A 35 -19.98 4.90 -10.34
N VAL A 36 -20.26 5.93 -11.12
CA VAL A 36 -19.25 6.68 -11.87
C VAL A 36 -19.26 8.11 -11.33
N VAL A 37 -18.09 8.60 -10.92
CA VAL A 37 -17.90 9.95 -10.38
C VAL A 37 -16.77 10.60 -11.17
N GLU A 38 -17.07 11.71 -11.84
CA GLU A 38 -16.10 12.36 -12.73
C GLU A 38 -16.10 13.87 -12.55
N ASN A 39 -14.91 14.47 -12.56
CA ASN A 39 -14.72 15.92 -12.58
C ASN A 39 -15.25 16.65 -11.32
N PHE A 40 -15.18 16.01 -10.16
CA PHE A 40 -15.57 16.62 -8.89
C PHE A 40 -14.38 17.19 -8.11
N ASN A 41 -14.64 18.28 -7.39
CA ASN A 41 -13.75 18.78 -6.35
C ASN A 41 -14.44 18.59 -4.99
N PHE A 42 -13.86 17.73 -4.15
CA PHE A 42 -14.32 17.51 -2.79
C PHE A 42 -13.34 18.16 -1.82
N THR A 43 -13.80 19.24 -1.18
CA THR A 43 -13.12 19.89 -0.06
C THR A 43 -14.01 19.82 1.17
N GLU A 44 -13.50 19.26 2.26
CA GLU A 44 -14.23 19.13 3.53
C GLU A 44 -13.97 20.32 4.45
N TYR A 45 -15.00 20.70 5.22
CA TYR A 45 -14.92 21.82 6.19
C TYR A 45 -14.90 21.35 7.65
N SER A 46 -15.55 20.22 7.95
CA SER A 46 -15.56 19.62 9.29
C SER A 46 -15.82 18.13 9.20
N PHE A 47 -15.31 17.38 10.18
CA PHE A 47 -15.55 15.94 10.28
C PHE A 47 -15.67 15.48 11.73
N ILE A 48 -16.23 14.28 11.89
CA ILE A 48 -16.13 13.48 13.12
C ILE A 48 -15.22 12.31 12.78
N ASP A 49 -14.16 12.13 13.56
CA ASP A 49 -13.21 11.04 13.35
C ASP A 49 -13.85 9.70 13.73
N SER A 50 -14.04 8.86 12.72
CA SER A 50 -14.56 7.52 12.90
C SER A 50 -13.99 6.60 11.84
N THR A 51 -13.68 5.37 12.26
CA THR A 51 -13.15 4.32 11.39
C THR A 51 -14.12 3.90 10.29
N ILE A 52 -15.40 4.23 10.44
CA ILE A 52 -16.45 3.96 9.47
C ILE A 52 -16.89 5.22 8.70
N ASN A 53 -16.24 6.37 8.88
CA ASN A 53 -16.60 7.59 8.17
C ASN A 53 -15.82 7.71 6.85
N SER A 54 -16.50 7.57 5.71
CA SER A 54 -15.91 7.65 4.38
C SER A 54 -16.81 8.38 3.38
N LEU A 55 -16.19 9.06 2.41
CA LEU A 55 -16.88 9.73 1.31
C LEU A 55 -17.63 8.71 0.43
N PHE A 56 -16.96 7.63 0.04
CA PHE A 56 -17.51 6.53 -0.74
C PHE A 56 -17.52 5.22 0.04
N PHE A 57 -18.71 4.62 0.16
CA PHE A 57 -18.92 3.32 0.80
C PHE A 57 -19.63 2.35 -0.14
N PRO A 58 -18.89 1.64 -1.00
CA PRO A 58 -19.44 0.50 -1.72
C PRO A 58 -19.84 -0.60 -0.73
N LYS A 59 -21.13 -0.93 -0.69
CA LYS A 59 -21.54 -2.23 -0.18
C LYS A 59 -21.34 -3.28 -1.26
N PHE A 60 -21.05 -4.51 -0.84
CA PHE A 60 -20.77 -5.62 -1.71
C PHE A 60 -21.78 -5.76 -2.87
N GLY A 61 -21.25 -5.93 -4.07
CA GLY A 61 -21.99 -6.22 -5.29
C GLY A 61 -21.06 -6.91 -6.29
N GLU A 62 -21.39 -8.15 -6.67
CA GLU A 62 -20.61 -8.90 -7.65
C GLU A 62 -20.49 -8.12 -8.96
N TYR A 63 -19.28 -8.02 -9.49
CA TYR A 63 -18.95 -7.32 -10.74
C TYR A 63 -19.29 -5.82 -10.73
N ARG A 64 -19.66 -5.24 -9.59
CA ARG A 64 -19.99 -3.82 -9.47
C ARG A 64 -18.76 -3.00 -9.17
N TRP A 65 -18.67 -1.84 -9.81
CA TRP A 65 -17.53 -0.95 -9.74
C TRP A 65 -17.94 0.45 -9.27
N ILE A 66 -17.15 0.99 -8.35
CA ILE A 66 -17.08 2.44 -8.14
C ILE A 66 -15.87 2.96 -8.92
N ASN A 67 -16.14 3.75 -9.94
CA ASN A 67 -15.14 4.39 -10.78
C ASN A 67 -15.10 5.89 -10.49
N ILE A 68 -13.96 6.39 -10.03
CA ILE A 68 -13.74 7.78 -9.67
C ILE A 68 -12.63 8.30 -10.56
N THR A 69 -12.91 9.30 -11.40
CA THR A 69 -11.97 9.78 -12.41
C THR A 69 -11.87 11.30 -12.43
N ASN A 70 -10.64 11.82 -12.56
CA ASN A 70 -10.39 13.26 -12.69
C ASN A 70 -11.01 14.09 -11.54
N CYS A 71 -10.87 13.60 -10.32
CA CYS A 71 -11.39 14.27 -9.14
C CYS A 71 -10.26 14.89 -8.30
N TYR A 72 -10.60 15.89 -7.50
CA TYR A 72 -9.72 16.46 -6.48
C TYR A 72 -10.29 16.16 -5.09
N PHE A 73 -9.44 15.71 -4.18
CA PHE A 73 -9.80 15.37 -2.81
C PHE A 73 -8.91 16.10 -1.81
N LEU A 74 -9.53 16.91 -0.95
CA LEU A 74 -8.96 17.45 0.28
C LEU A 74 -9.96 17.16 1.40
N LEU A 75 -9.77 16.02 2.07
CA LEU A 75 -10.74 15.44 3.01
C LEU A 75 -10.08 15.19 4.35
N GLU A 76 -10.80 15.42 5.44
CA GLU A 76 -10.38 14.95 6.77
C GLU A 76 -10.80 13.48 6.97
N GLN A 77 -11.99 13.11 6.49
CA GLN A 77 -12.49 11.74 6.48
C GLN A 77 -11.82 10.85 5.42
N GLN A 78 -12.14 9.55 5.45
CA GLN A 78 -11.65 8.58 4.48
C GLN A 78 -12.24 8.83 3.09
N LEU A 79 -11.44 8.66 2.03
CA LEU A 79 -11.95 8.78 0.67
C LEU A 79 -12.87 7.60 0.35
N THR A 80 -12.42 6.37 0.62
CA THR A 80 -13.21 5.17 0.29
C THR A 80 -13.07 4.10 1.35
N MET A 81 -14.16 3.36 1.59
CA MET A 81 -14.16 2.21 2.49
C MET A 81 -15.09 1.08 2.01
N THR A 82 -14.66 -0.18 2.14
CA THR A 82 -15.57 -1.35 2.06
C THR A 82 -15.38 -2.26 3.27
N LEU A 83 -16.48 -2.89 3.71
CA LEU A 83 -16.50 -3.93 4.74
C LEU A 83 -16.72 -5.34 4.20
N GLU A 84 -17.49 -5.48 3.14
CA GLU A 84 -17.96 -6.79 2.64
C GLU A 84 -17.25 -7.22 1.34
N GLY A 85 -16.40 -6.34 0.82
CA GLY A 85 -15.74 -6.44 -0.47
C GLY A 85 -16.40 -5.53 -1.51
N GLY A 86 -15.65 -5.21 -2.56
CA GLY A 86 -16.13 -4.38 -3.66
C GLY A 86 -15.02 -4.12 -4.67
N ASN A 87 -15.37 -3.54 -5.83
CA ASN A 87 -14.38 -3.09 -6.78
C ASN A 87 -14.34 -1.56 -6.79
N VAL A 88 -13.15 -1.01 -6.61
CA VAL A 88 -12.93 0.44 -6.57
C VAL A 88 -11.78 0.76 -7.52
N LYS A 89 -12.03 1.69 -8.44
CA LYS A 89 -11.03 2.28 -9.31
C LYS A 89 -10.98 3.79 -9.11
N ILE A 90 -9.81 4.30 -8.80
CA ILE A 90 -9.53 5.74 -8.68
C ILE A 90 -8.47 6.08 -9.71
N ASP A 91 -8.84 6.89 -10.69
CA ASP A 91 -8.01 7.21 -11.83
C ASP A 91 -7.83 8.72 -12.03
N SER A 92 -6.65 9.12 -12.48
CA SER A 92 -6.37 10.48 -12.94
C SER A 92 -6.77 11.57 -11.94
N SER A 93 -6.75 11.26 -10.64
CA SER A 93 -7.24 12.13 -9.57
C SER A 93 -6.11 12.71 -8.73
N THR A 94 -6.37 13.82 -8.05
CA THR A 94 -5.43 14.41 -7.07
C THR A 94 -5.94 14.15 -5.66
N ILE A 95 -5.09 13.53 -4.84
CA ILE A 95 -5.33 13.27 -3.43
C ILE A 95 -4.39 14.17 -2.64
N ASP A 96 -4.93 15.23 -2.06
CA ASP A 96 -4.22 16.09 -1.12
C ASP A 96 -4.40 15.54 0.29
N VAL A 97 -3.34 14.94 0.82
CA VAL A 97 -3.37 14.29 2.12
C VAL A 97 -3.23 15.27 3.27
N SER A 98 -3.06 16.59 3.04
CA SER A 98 -2.65 17.57 4.05
C SER A 98 -3.47 17.56 5.35
N ILE A 99 -4.76 17.22 5.26
CA ILE A 99 -5.67 17.16 6.42
C ILE A 99 -6.27 15.76 6.65
N GLN A 100 -5.88 14.77 5.85
CA GLN A 100 -6.53 13.47 5.82
C GLN A 100 -6.06 12.52 6.93
N ASN A 101 -6.98 11.91 7.66
CA ASN A 101 -6.58 10.92 8.68
C ASN A 101 -6.23 9.56 8.08
N ARG A 102 -6.90 9.19 6.96
CA ARG A 102 -6.76 7.92 6.24
C ARG A 102 -7.29 8.10 4.82
N VAL A 103 -6.66 7.51 3.79
CA VAL A 103 -7.18 7.60 2.41
C VAL A 103 -8.19 6.49 2.14
N ALA A 104 -7.81 5.24 2.39
CA ALA A 104 -8.67 4.11 2.06
C ALA A 104 -8.54 2.93 3.02
N ILE A 105 -9.68 2.32 3.35
CA ILE A 105 -9.75 1.05 4.07
C ILE A 105 -10.56 0.05 3.25
N PHE A 106 -9.91 -1.01 2.83
CA PHE A 106 -10.52 -2.07 2.06
C PHE A 106 -10.57 -3.34 2.87
N GLN A 107 -11.76 -3.72 3.33
CA GLN A 107 -12.01 -5.02 3.94
C GLN A 107 -12.94 -5.82 3.02
N SER A 108 -12.65 -7.12 2.91
CA SER A 108 -13.50 -8.07 2.20
C SER A 108 -14.16 -9.04 3.15
N SER A 109 -15.35 -9.54 2.77
CA SER A 109 -15.93 -10.70 3.47
C SER A 109 -15.00 -11.91 3.30
N SER A 110 -14.98 -12.80 4.29
CA SER A 110 -14.23 -14.06 4.27
C SER A 110 -14.87 -15.13 3.37
N SER A 111 -15.62 -14.72 2.35
CA SER A 111 -16.36 -15.60 1.48
C SER A 111 -15.52 -16.08 0.30
N CYS A 112 -15.33 -17.39 0.20
CA CYS A 112 -14.43 -18.00 -0.77
C CYS A 112 -14.84 -17.83 -2.23
N TYR A 113 -16.15 -17.75 -2.51
CA TYR A 113 -16.64 -17.64 -3.88
C TYR A 113 -16.18 -16.34 -4.57
N LEU A 114 -15.85 -15.30 -3.80
CA LEU A 114 -15.32 -14.03 -4.31
C LEU A 114 -13.94 -14.17 -4.96
N PHE A 115 -13.25 -15.27 -4.66
CA PHE A 115 -11.90 -15.56 -5.12
C PHE A 115 -11.86 -16.66 -6.18
N ASP A 116 -13.00 -17.31 -6.44
CA ASP A 116 -13.10 -18.38 -7.44
C ASP A 116 -13.05 -17.82 -8.87
N ASN A 117 -13.45 -16.55 -9.09
CA ASN A 117 -13.31 -15.90 -10.39
C ASN A 117 -12.70 -14.49 -10.26
N TYR A 118 -11.74 -14.20 -11.13
CA TYR A 118 -11.11 -12.88 -11.22
C TYR A 118 -12.14 -11.81 -11.64
N GLY A 119 -12.08 -10.64 -11.02
CA GLY A 119 -12.94 -9.49 -11.36
C GLY A 119 -14.33 -9.48 -10.71
N ILE A 120 -14.71 -10.48 -9.90
CA ILE A 120 -15.97 -10.46 -9.15
C ILE A 120 -15.97 -9.33 -8.13
N ALA A 121 -15.00 -9.35 -7.22
CA ALA A 121 -14.91 -8.40 -6.12
C ALA A 121 -13.46 -8.26 -5.64
N ASN A 122 -13.24 -7.34 -4.69
CA ASN A 122 -11.98 -7.10 -4.01
C ASN A 122 -10.85 -6.65 -4.95
N ASN A 123 -11.20 -5.86 -5.97
CA ASN A 123 -10.24 -5.27 -6.88
C ASN A 123 -10.11 -3.77 -6.59
N TYR A 124 -8.92 -3.36 -6.18
CA TYR A 124 -8.63 -1.98 -5.79
C TYR A 124 -7.55 -1.43 -6.70
N ILE A 125 -7.94 -0.52 -7.60
CA ILE A 125 -7.09 0.01 -8.66
C ILE A 125 -6.91 1.51 -8.46
N TRP A 126 -5.65 1.92 -8.38
CA TRP A 126 -5.22 3.30 -8.31
C TRP A 126 -4.31 3.57 -9.51
N SER A 127 -4.78 4.38 -10.45
CA SER A 127 -4.04 4.65 -11.69
C SER A 127 -3.88 6.14 -11.98
N ASN A 128 -2.70 6.54 -12.44
CA ASN A 128 -2.44 7.92 -12.90
C ASN A 128 -2.76 9.03 -11.87
N ASN A 129 -2.78 8.72 -10.57
CA ASN A 129 -3.11 9.70 -9.54
C ASN A 129 -1.91 10.51 -9.09
N LEU A 130 -2.16 11.71 -8.57
CA LEU A 130 -1.19 12.56 -7.90
C LEU A 130 -1.50 12.62 -6.41
N PHE A 131 -0.54 12.24 -5.58
CA PHE A 131 -0.57 12.38 -4.13
C PHE A 131 0.38 13.52 -3.71
N ILE A 132 -0.14 14.47 -2.95
CA ILE A 132 0.57 15.65 -2.44
C ILE A 132 0.15 15.96 -1.01
N GLY A 133 0.86 16.86 -0.35
CA GLY A 133 0.46 17.42 0.93
C GLY A 133 1.30 16.91 2.10
N TYR A 134 1.32 17.70 3.16
CA TYR A 134 2.02 17.36 4.40
C TYR A 134 1.00 17.07 5.49
N ASN A 135 0.81 15.80 5.79
CA ASN A 135 -0.09 15.38 6.83
C ASN A 135 0.64 15.18 8.17
N VAL A 136 0.22 15.91 9.19
CA VAL A 136 0.75 15.79 10.56
C VAL A 136 -0.18 15.08 11.56
N GLY A 137 -1.43 14.84 11.17
CA GLY A 137 -2.46 14.25 12.03
C GLY A 137 -2.70 12.75 11.81
N GLY A 138 -2.15 12.17 10.76
CA GLY A 138 -2.35 10.79 10.34
C GLY A 138 -1.73 9.83 11.32
N TYR A 139 -2.56 8.98 11.91
CA TYR A 139 -2.20 8.00 12.93
C TYR A 139 -2.53 6.56 12.49
N THR A 140 -2.89 6.36 11.22
CA THR A 140 -3.12 5.04 10.61
C THR A 140 -2.46 4.94 9.22
N SER A 141 -2.56 3.79 8.57
CA SER A 141 -2.07 3.60 7.20
C SER A 141 -2.81 4.52 6.21
N LEU A 142 -2.07 5.05 5.23
CA LEU A 142 -2.62 5.78 4.09
C LEU A 142 -3.67 4.92 3.36
N ILE A 143 -3.27 3.71 2.95
CA ILE A 143 -4.15 2.70 2.35
C ILE A 143 -3.98 1.41 3.15
N TYR A 144 -5.09 0.92 3.70
CA TYR A 144 -5.13 -0.35 4.43
C TYR A 144 -6.01 -1.34 3.69
N ILE A 145 -5.48 -2.53 3.42
CA ILE A 145 -6.22 -3.64 2.82
C ILE A 145 -6.15 -4.82 3.76
N GLN A 146 -7.32 -5.28 4.17
CA GLN A 146 -7.48 -6.45 5.00
C GLN A 146 -8.16 -7.55 4.20
N ASN A 147 -7.74 -8.78 4.44
CA ASN A 147 -8.19 -10.00 3.78
C ASN A 147 -7.73 -10.09 2.31
N HIS A 148 -8.12 -11.16 1.64
CA HIS A 148 -7.70 -11.41 0.26
C HIS A 148 -8.32 -10.35 -0.66
N GLY A 149 -7.48 -9.70 -1.47
CA GLY A 149 -7.90 -8.72 -2.48
C GLY A 149 -6.77 -8.48 -3.48
N ASN A 150 -7.13 -8.04 -4.68
CA ASN A 150 -6.18 -7.58 -5.69
C ASN A 150 -5.94 -6.08 -5.52
N PHE A 151 -4.68 -5.67 -5.50
CA PHE A 151 -4.31 -4.28 -5.38
C PHE A 151 -3.40 -3.88 -6.54
N THR A 152 -3.76 -2.81 -7.23
CA THR A 152 -2.97 -2.25 -8.32
C THR A 152 -2.72 -0.77 -8.08
N LEU A 153 -1.46 -0.39 -8.00
CA LEU A 153 -0.98 0.98 -7.95
C LEU A 153 -0.08 1.20 -9.16
N ILE A 154 -0.60 1.87 -10.20
CA ILE A 154 0.11 2.06 -11.48
C ILE A 154 0.16 3.52 -11.93
N ASN A 155 1.32 3.96 -12.42
CA ASN A 155 1.51 5.33 -12.95
C ASN A 155 1.18 6.46 -11.96
N ASN A 156 1.20 6.20 -10.65
CA ASN A 156 0.91 7.23 -9.65
C ASN A 156 2.17 8.03 -9.33
N ARG A 157 1.99 9.28 -8.89
CA ARG A 157 3.06 10.16 -8.47
C ARG A 157 2.81 10.62 -7.04
N PHE A 158 3.82 10.44 -6.19
CA PHE A 158 3.84 10.94 -4.82
C PHE A 158 4.91 12.01 -4.75
N ILE A 159 4.49 13.28 -4.69
CA ILE A 159 5.39 14.44 -4.81
C ILE A 159 5.35 15.24 -3.51
N ASP A 160 6.50 15.30 -2.82
CA ASP A 160 6.65 16.01 -1.54
C ASP A 160 5.59 15.62 -0.49
N MET A 161 5.06 14.40 -0.61
CA MET A 161 4.02 13.88 0.27
C MET A 161 4.65 13.39 1.57
N ARG A 162 4.12 13.80 2.72
CA ARG A 162 4.51 13.23 4.02
C ARG A 162 3.32 12.82 4.87
N TRP A 163 3.50 11.74 5.62
CA TRP A 163 2.44 11.03 6.34
C TRP A 163 2.95 10.56 7.70
N ILE A 164 2.83 11.37 8.75
CA ILE A 164 3.63 11.20 9.99
C ILE A 164 3.67 9.77 10.58
N GLN A 165 2.61 8.96 10.45
CA GLN A 165 2.71 7.58 10.88
C GLN A 165 3.61 6.74 9.96
N SER A 166 4.82 6.61 10.44
CA SER A 166 5.99 6.16 9.73
C SER A 166 6.14 4.63 9.67
N ASP A 167 5.29 3.89 10.37
CA ASP A 167 5.48 2.45 10.47
C ASP A 167 4.72 1.68 9.37
N ILE A 168 3.68 2.29 8.78
CA ILE A 168 2.81 1.64 7.79
C ILE A 168 2.12 2.70 6.91
N SER A 169 2.45 2.79 5.62
CA SER A 169 1.72 3.68 4.69
C SER A 169 0.70 2.93 3.84
N ILE A 170 1.14 1.89 3.13
CA ILE A 170 0.30 1.05 2.29
C ILE A 170 0.48 -0.35 2.86
N SER A 171 -0.53 -0.80 3.60
CA SER A 171 -0.52 -2.11 4.24
C SER A 171 -1.50 -3.03 3.55
N ILE A 172 -1.06 -4.25 3.30
CA ILE A 172 -1.94 -5.35 2.90
C ILE A 172 -1.70 -6.51 3.85
N GLU A 173 -2.74 -6.90 4.55
CA GLU A 173 -2.73 -7.98 5.52
C GLU A 173 -3.82 -8.99 5.18
N HIS A 174 -3.43 -10.21 4.82
CA HIS A 174 -4.41 -11.30 4.71
C HIS A 174 -4.65 -11.90 6.08
N ILE A 175 -5.90 -12.23 6.39
CA ILE A 175 -6.28 -12.89 7.64
C ILE A 175 -7.17 -14.07 7.29
N TRP A 176 -6.77 -15.26 7.75
CA TRP A 176 -7.58 -16.48 7.91
C TRP A 176 -8.72 -16.67 6.89
N LEU A 177 -8.35 -17.03 5.66
CA LEU A 177 -9.31 -17.44 4.64
C LEU A 177 -9.18 -18.94 4.38
N ASN A 178 -10.13 -19.73 4.91
CA ASN A 178 -10.16 -21.18 4.71
C ASN A 178 -11.09 -21.53 3.56
N CYS A 179 -10.54 -21.60 2.34
CA CYS A 179 -11.28 -21.92 1.13
C CYS A 179 -11.03 -23.35 0.66
N ALA A 180 -12.06 -23.96 0.08
CA ALA A 180 -11.93 -25.26 -0.59
C ALA A 180 -10.94 -25.19 -1.77
N ASN A 181 -10.92 -24.07 -2.49
CA ASN A 181 -9.96 -23.76 -3.54
C ASN A 181 -8.86 -22.82 -3.02
N ILE A 182 -7.65 -22.94 -3.59
CA ILE A 182 -6.53 -22.04 -3.27
C ILE A 182 -6.83 -20.66 -3.86
N ALA A 183 -7.24 -19.70 -3.02
CA ALA A 183 -7.47 -18.33 -3.45
C ALA A 183 -6.18 -17.69 -3.99
N TYR A 184 -6.25 -17.09 -5.17
CA TYR A 184 -5.14 -16.34 -5.78
C TYR A 184 -5.36 -14.84 -5.66
N THR A 185 -4.34 -14.10 -5.23
CA THR A 185 -4.36 -12.63 -5.26
C THR A 185 -3.07 -12.05 -5.81
N GLN A 186 -3.18 -10.86 -6.40
CA GLN A 186 -2.08 -10.17 -7.05
C GLN A 186 -1.97 -8.73 -6.54
N MET A 187 -0.73 -8.34 -6.23
CA MET A 187 -0.35 -6.99 -5.84
C MET A 187 0.60 -6.43 -6.90
N ILE A 188 0.21 -5.33 -7.54
CA ILE A 188 0.99 -4.69 -8.61
C ILE A 188 1.34 -3.26 -8.18
N ILE A 189 2.63 -2.97 -8.05
CA ILE A 189 3.18 -1.62 -7.86
C ILE A 189 4.08 -1.33 -9.07
N GLN A 190 3.56 -0.58 -10.04
CA GLN A 190 4.23 -0.42 -11.33
C GLN A 190 4.31 1.02 -11.81
N ASN A 191 5.47 1.41 -12.35
CA ASN A 191 5.66 2.72 -12.99
C ASN A 191 5.25 3.92 -12.12
N ASN A 192 5.37 3.79 -10.80
CA ASN A 192 5.08 4.88 -9.87
C ASN A 192 6.33 5.73 -9.66
N THR A 193 6.13 7.01 -9.39
CA THR A 193 7.19 7.93 -8.97
C THR A 193 6.96 8.36 -7.53
N ILE A 194 7.94 8.13 -6.66
CA ILE A 194 8.00 8.69 -5.30
C ILE A 194 9.19 9.65 -5.26
N GLN A 195 8.92 10.94 -5.09
CA GLN A 195 9.94 11.97 -5.18
C GLN A 195 9.69 13.09 -4.17
N ASN A 196 10.72 13.42 -3.40
CA ASN A 196 10.77 14.65 -2.62
C ASN A 196 11.72 15.65 -3.30
N SER A 197 11.45 16.94 -3.12
CA SER A 197 12.30 18.04 -3.56
C SER A 197 13.63 18.08 -2.82
N TYR A 198 13.67 17.56 -1.59
CA TYR A 198 14.88 17.41 -0.77
C TYR A 198 14.86 16.04 -0.08
N PRO A 199 16.02 15.44 0.27
CA PRO A 199 16.05 14.24 1.09
C PRO A 199 15.28 14.46 2.40
N THR A 200 14.14 13.80 2.53
CA THR A 200 13.27 13.91 3.70
C THR A 200 12.76 12.53 4.09
N MET A 201 12.38 12.37 5.36
CA MET A 201 11.81 11.13 5.85
C MET A 201 10.66 10.68 4.95
N SER A 202 10.79 9.48 4.39
CA SER A 202 9.72 8.78 3.72
C SER A 202 8.68 8.46 4.75
N PHE A 203 7.45 8.67 4.35
CA PHE A 203 6.32 8.05 5.02
C PHE A 203 5.53 7.17 4.07
N ILE A 204 6.17 6.75 2.98
CA ILE A 204 5.62 5.82 2.01
C ILE A 204 6.38 4.50 2.14
N PHE A 205 5.73 3.59 2.84
CA PHE A 205 6.14 2.21 3.12
C PHE A 205 5.13 1.24 2.54
N PHE A 206 5.60 0.19 1.89
CA PHE A 206 4.80 -0.90 1.34
C PHE A 206 4.99 -2.14 2.20
N THR A 207 3.93 -2.53 2.90
CA THR A 207 3.96 -3.66 3.83
C THR A 207 2.95 -4.70 3.36
N PHE A 208 3.43 -5.84 2.89
CA PHE A 208 2.65 -6.97 2.43
C PHE A 208 2.86 -8.16 3.37
N LYS A 209 1.87 -8.45 4.21
CA LYS A 209 1.92 -9.54 5.19
C LYS A 209 0.84 -10.57 4.88
N PHE A 210 1.27 -11.74 4.45
CA PHE A 210 0.38 -12.84 4.09
C PHE A 210 0.39 -13.94 5.15
N GLN A 211 -0.78 -14.51 5.40
CA GLN A 211 -0.93 -15.71 6.22
C GLN A 211 -0.57 -16.96 5.40
N LYS A 212 -0.86 -18.15 5.92
CA LYS A 212 -0.39 -19.40 5.31
C LYS A 212 -1.16 -19.74 4.03
N GLU A 213 -2.40 -19.30 3.94
CA GLU A 213 -3.37 -19.71 2.93
C GLU A 213 -3.29 -18.90 1.63
N GLY A 214 -3.73 -19.52 0.54
CA GLY A 214 -3.79 -18.92 -0.79
C GLY A 214 -2.44 -18.82 -1.49
N LYS A 215 -2.48 -18.43 -2.76
CA LYS A 215 -1.31 -18.10 -3.59
C LYS A 215 -1.26 -16.59 -3.80
N GLN A 216 -0.10 -15.99 -3.60
CA GLN A 216 0.10 -14.55 -3.77
C GLN A 216 1.19 -14.24 -4.79
N SER A 217 0.96 -13.20 -5.57
CA SER A 217 1.96 -12.63 -6.46
C SER A 217 2.16 -11.16 -6.13
N VAL A 218 3.42 -10.75 -5.92
CA VAL A 218 3.80 -9.35 -5.68
C VAL A 218 4.72 -8.91 -6.81
N ILE A 219 4.28 -7.93 -7.60
CA ILE A 219 5.00 -7.39 -8.75
C ILE A 219 5.34 -5.94 -8.46
N ILE A 220 6.63 -5.63 -8.33
CA ILE A 220 7.16 -4.28 -8.12
C ILE A 220 8.12 -3.97 -9.27
N LYS A 221 7.68 -3.18 -10.24
CA LYS A 221 8.51 -2.91 -11.42
C LYS A 221 8.42 -1.50 -11.99
N ASP A 222 9.51 -1.10 -12.64
CA ASP A 222 9.62 0.17 -13.36
C ASP A 222 9.36 1.40 -12.46
N ASN A 223 9.47 1.29 -11.14
CA ASN A 223 9.23 2.40 -10.23
C ASN A 223 10.46 3.29 -10.08
N LYS A 224 10.25 4.59 -9.90
CA LYS A 224 11.29 5.58 -9.60
C LYS A 224 11.11 6.11 -8.18
N ILE A 225 12.13 5.96 -7.34
CA ILE A 225 12.14 6.48 -5.97
C ILE A 225 13.37 7.38 -5.80
N SER A 226 13.16 8.61 -5.35
CA SER A 226 14.27 9.56 -5.19
C SER A 226 14.13 10.52 -4.01
N ASN A 227 15.27 10.92 -3.45
CA ASN A 227 15.39 11.88 -2.35
C ASN A 227 14.60 11.43 -1.12
N LEU A 228 14.92 10.23 -0.63
CA LEU A 228 14.12 9.56 0.37
C LEU A 228 15.00 9.08 1.52
N THR A 229 14.65 9.52 2.72
CA THR A 229 15.22 8.96 3.95
C THR A 229 14.30 7.89 4.52
N TYR A 230 14.80 6.81 5.09
CA TYR A 230 13.98 5.81 5.76
C TYR A 230 14.60 5.31 7.07
N PHE A 231 13.81 4.55 7.84
CA PHE A 231 14.20 3.87 9.07
C PHE A 231 13.48 2.50 9.13
N ASN A 232 13.48 1.84 10.29
CA ASN A 232 12.83 0.54 10.51
C ASN A 232 11.33 0.57 10.14
N PRO A 233 10.78 -0.37 9.36
CA PRO A 233 11.33 -1.65 8.88
C PRO A 233 11.92 -1.69 7.46
N GLY A 234 12.18 -0.54 6.85
CA GLY A 234 12.50 -0.45 5.42
C GLY A 234 11.30 -0.03 4.59
N VAL A 235 11.51 0.34 3.33
CA VAL A 235 10.45 0.82 2.42
C VAL A 235 9.57 -0.30 1.89
N PHE A 236 10.14 -1.49 1.66
CA PHE A 236 9.38 -2.65 1.21
C PHE A 236 9.53 -3.79 2.20
N VAL A 237 8.42 -4.26 2.75
CA VAL A 237 8.37 -5.44 3.61
C VAL A 237 7.39 -6.43 3.01
N ILE A 238 7.88 -7.55 2.50
CA ILE A 238 7.07 -8.60 1.88
C ILE A 238 7.31 -9.90 2.63
N GLN A 239 6.29 -10.43 3.29
CA GLN A 239 6.43 -11.65 4.06
C GLN A 239 5.19 -12.54 4.01
N LYS A 240 5.43 -13.84 4.05
CA LYS A 240 4.39 -14.85 4.23
C LYS A 240 4.77 -15.82 5.35
N PHE A 241 3.82 -16.13 6.24
CA PHE A 241 4.12 -16.86 7.48
C PHE A 241 4.66 -18.30 7.26
N ASN A 242 4.21 -19.00 6.22
CA ASN A 242 4.78 -20.31 5.80
C ASN A 242 5.76 -20.22 4.63
N GLN A 243 5.90 -19.04 4.02
CA GLN A 243 6.72 -18.76 2.84
C GLN A 243 6.37 -19.56 1.57
N LEU A 244 5.33 -20.40 1.55
CA LEU A 244 4.96 -21.16 0.35
C LEU A 244 4.04 -20.33 -0.55
N ASP A 245 4.00 -20.62 -1.85
CA ASP A 245 3.04 -20.00 -2.79
C ASP A 245 3.05 -18.46 -2.78
N LEU A 246 4.24 -17.87 -2.67
CA LEU A 246 4.48 -16.43 -2.78
C LEU A 246 5.50 -16.18 -3.87
N ASP A 247 5.05 -15.63 -5.00
CA ASP A 247 5.92 -15.28 -6.13
C ASP A 247 6.18 -13.77 -6.14
N ILE A 248 7.46 -13.38 -6.07
CA ILE A 248 7.85 -11.96 -6.04
C ILE A 248 8.68 -11.61 -7.27
N VAL A 249 8.30 -10.53 -7.95
CA VAL A 249 9.02 -9.93 -9.06
C VAL A 249 9.40 -8.50 -8.69
N PHE A 250 10.69 -8.20 -8.67
CA PHE A 250 11.25 -6.89 -8.35
C PHE A 250 12.22 -6.46 -9.46
N GLU A 251 11.73 -5.70 -10.44
CA GLU A 251 12.46 -5.50 -11.70
C GLU A 251 12.48 -4.05 -12.21
N ASN A 252 13.59 -3.64 -12.81
CA ASN A 252 13.73 -2.33 -13.49
C ASN A 252 13.42 -1.11 -12.60
N ASN A 253 13.56 -1.21 -11.27
CA ASN A 253 13.32 -0.07 -10.39
C ASN A 253 14.56 0.82 -10.28
N TYR A 254 14.35 2.13 -10.17
CA TYR A 254 15.40 3.14 -10.08
C TYR A 254 15.34 3.88 -8.73
N PHE A 255 16.47 3.91 -8.02
CA PHE A 255 16.63 4.52 -6.71
C PHE A 255 17.76 5.55 -6.74
N GLU A 256 17.50 6.78 -6.30
CA GLU A 256 18.51 7.85 -6.26
C GLU A 256 18.43 8.68 -4.99
N ASN A 257 19.58 8.97 -4.37
CA ASN A 257 19.65 9.75 -3.12
C ASN A 257 18.76 9.17 -2.01
N ILE A 258 18.92 7.88 -1.75
CA ILE A 258 18.23 7.18 -0.67
C ILE A 258 19.15 7.07 0.53
N GLU A 259 18.65 7.40 1.72
CA GLU A 259 19.45 7.45 2.95
C GLU A 259 18.77 6.69 4.09
N ASN A 260 19.56 5.99 4.91
CA ASN A 260 19.10 5.47 6.21
C ASN A 260 19.76 6.28 7.33
N LEU A 261 18.97 6.98 8.14
CA LEU A 261 19.49 7.92 9.14
C LEU A 261 19.55 7.39 10.58
N PHE A 262 18.97 6.23 10.89
CA PHE A 262 18.69 5.88 12.30
C PHE A 262 19.15 4.49 12.75
N VAL A 263 18.98 3.44 11.94
CA VAL A 263 19.24 2.05 12.36
C VAL A 263 19.63 1.20 11.16
N GLU A 264 20.58 0.27 11.33
CA GLU A 264 20.89 -0.78 10.34
C GLU A 264 19.64 -1.60 9.98
N THR A 265 18.91 -1.13 8.97
CA THR A 265 17.66 -1.72 8.50
C THR A 265 17.68 -1.83 6.99
N SER A 266 17.20 -2.97 6.49
CA SER A 266 17.20 -3.23 5.06
C SER A 266 16.20 -2.31 4.37
N PHE A 267 16.54 -1.77 3.19
CA PHE A 267 15.58 -1.00 2.41
C PHE A 267 14.42 -1.88 1.92
N ILE A 268 14.72 -3.14 1.56
CA ILE A 268 13.77 -4.18 1.19
C ILE A 268 13.97 -5.39 2.11
N LEU A 269 12.89 -5.88 2.71
CA LEU A 269 12.84 -7.13 3.46
C LEU A 269 11.89 -8.10 2.76
N VAL A 270 12.40 -9.25 2.33
CA VAL A 270 11.62 -10.30 1.67
C VAL A 270 11.73 -11.61 2.42
N ASN A 271 10.59 -12.22 2.73
CA ASN A 271 10.51 -13.57 3.27
C ASN A 271 9.75 -14.47 2.29
N SER A 272 10.44 -14.91 1.24
CA SER A 272 9.90 -15.77 0.18
C SER A 272 10.99 -16.66 -0.44
N PRO A 273 10.69 -17.91 -0.82
CA PRO A 273 11.57 -18.78 -1.59
C PRO A 273 11.65 -18.40 -3.07
N ASN A 274 10.62 -17.72 -3.62
CA ASN A 274 10.54 -17.36 -5.04
C ASN A 274 10.66 -15.84 -5.20
N LEU A 275 11.86 -15.38 -5.55
CA LEU A 275 12.17 -13.97 -5.81
C LEU A 275 12.93 -13.81 -7.12
N ALA A 276 12.37 -13.07 -8.07
CA ALA A 276 13.07 -12.53 -9.22
C ALA A 276 13.47 -11.08 -8.93
N PHE A 277 14.78 -10.79 -8.89
CA PHE A 277 15.32 -9.46 -8.62
C PHE A 277 16.27 -9.04 -9.76
N LYS A 278 15.81 -8.20 -10.70
CA LYS A 278 16.55 -7.95 -11.96
C LYS A 278 16.60 -6.47 -12.34
N ASN A 279 17.70 -6.02 -12.93
CA ASN A 279 17.84 -4.69 -13.57
C ASN A 279 17.50 -3.48 -12.68
N ASN A 280 17.65 -3.60 -11.36
CA ASN A 280 17.42 -2.48 -10.45
C ASN A 280 18.67 -1.58 -10.39
N THR A 281 18.47 -0.26 -10.40
CA THR A 281 19.54 0.75 -10.35
C THR A 281 19.50 1.51 -9.04
N ILE A 282 20.62 1.56 -8.32
CA ILE A 282 20.78 2.34 -7.09
C ILE A 282 21.93 3.33 -7.30
N LYS A 283 21.66 4.61 -7.06
CA LYS A 283 22.61 5.70 -7.34
C LYS A 283 22.66 6.67 -6.17
N ASN A 284 23.86 7.17 -5.85
CA ASN A 284 24.08 8.22 -4.85
C ASN A 284 23.37 7.95 -3.50
N SER A 285 23.27 6.69 -3.08
CA SER A 285 22.48 6.29 -1.91
C SER A 285 23.38 5.78 -0.79
N VAL A 286 23.05 6.13 0.45
CA VAL A 286 23.74 5.71 1.68
C VAL A 286 22.83 4.74 2.42
N ILE A 287 22.94 3.46 2.06
CA ILE A 287 22.08 2.39 2.56
C ILE A 287 22.97 1.26 3.10
N PRO A 288 22.82 0.83 4.38
CA PRO A 288 23.61 -0.27 4.93
C PRO A 288 23.29 -1.60 4.26
N THR A 289 22.00 -1.91 4.11
CA THR A 289 21.52 -3.13 3.45
C THR A 289 20.41 -2.77 2.48
N PHE A 290 20.60 -3.02 1.19
CA PHE A 290 19.55 -2.71 0.21
C PHE A 290 18.41 -3.75 0.23
N ILE A 291 18.76 -5.03 0.26
CA ILE A 291 17.78 -6.12 0.31
C ILE A 291 18.24 -7.19 1.30
N SER A 292 17.31 -7.65 2.13
CA SER A 292 17.46 -8.83 2.99
C SER A 292 16.42 -9.86 2.59
N VAL A 293 16.87 -11.10 2.38
CA VAL A 293 16.02 -12.22 1.96
C VAL A 293 16.09 -13.30 3.03
N GLY A 294 14.97 -13.54 3.72
CA GLY A 294 14.85 -14.56 4.76
C GLY A 294 14.08 -15.78 4.28
N ILE A 295 14.73 -16.95 4.22
CA ILE A 295 14.06 -18.23 3.93
C ILE A 295 14.12 -19.11 5.19
N LYS A 296 12.97 -19.35 5.82
CA LYS A 296 12.76 -20.37 6.85
C LYS A 296 12.39 -21.69 6.17
N LEU A 297 13.39 -22.42 5.70
CA LEU A 297 13.18 -23.77 5.19
C LEU A 297 12.79 -24.72 6.35
N LYS A 298 11.54 -25.21 6.36
CA LYS A 298 11.15 -26.37 7.18
C LYS A 298 11.80 -27.61 6.57
N LYS A 299 12.89 -28.10 7.19
CA LYS A 299 13.59 -29.38 6.89
C LYS A 299 13.90 -29.64 5.41
N PHE A 300 15.18 -29.53 5.08
CA PHE A 300 15.81 -29.71 3.77
C PHE A 300 15.62 -31.06 3.04
N ASN A 301 14.82 -31.99 3.54
CA ASN A 301 14.78 -33.35 2.99
C ASN A 301 13.88 -33.51 1.74
N ASP A 302 12.97 -32.58 1.44
CA ASP A 302 11.92 -32.82 0.44
C ASP A 302 11.76 -31.74 -0.67
N MET A 303 12.69 -30.80 -0.83
CA MET A 303 12.56 -29.78 -1.89
C MET A 303 13.78 -29.69 -2.80
N GLY A 304 13.54 -29.98 -4.09
CA GLY A 304 14.45 -29.72 -5.19
C GLY A 304 14.88 -28.25 -5.25
N SER A 305 16.05 -28.03 -5.83
CA SER A 305 16.78 -26.76 -6.00
C SER A 305 15.90 -25.49 -6.09
N ALA A 306 16.06 -24.58 -5.13
CA ALA A 306 15.64 -23.20 -5.26
C ALA A 306 16.56 -22.49 -6.28
N ASN A 307 15.99 -21.92 -7.34
CA ASN A 307 16.72 -21.10 -8.31
C ASN A 307 16.70 -19.65 -7.84
N ILE A 308 17.87 -19.12 -7.45
CA ILE A 308 18.05 -17.71 -7.16
C ILE A 308 19.00 -17.13 -8.20
N GLU A 309 18.48 -16.29 -9.10
CA GLU A 309 19.26 -15.64 -10.17
C GLU A 309 19.49 -14.17 -9.82
N TYR A 310 20.76 -13.77 -9.66
CA TYR A 310 21.16 -12.40 -9.34
C TYR A 310 21.94 -11.78 -10.53
N SER A 311 21.56 -10.59 -10.99
CA SER A 311 22.36 -9.78 -11.92
C SER A 311 22.37 -8.31 -11.49
N TYR A 312 23.57 -7.72 -11.37
CA TYR A 312 23.76 -6.33 -10.91
C TYR A 312 24.75 -5.58 -11.80
N LYS A 313 24.49 -4.29 -12.06
CA LYS A 313 25.45 -3.33 -12.61
C LYS A 313 25.58 -2.16 -11.63
N PHE A 314 26.76 -2.03 -11.01
CA PHE A 314 27.08 -0.88 -10.16
C PHE A 314 27.87 0.15 -10.97
N ASN A 315 27.40 1.40 -11.01
CA ASN A 315 28.21 2.53 -11.45
C ASN A 315 28.78 3.21 -10.20
N GLN A 316 30.02 2.90 -9.86
CA GLN A 316 30.73 3.55 -8.76
C GLN A 316 31.19 4.95 -9.19
N ARG A 317 30.91 5.97 -8.36
CA ARG A 317 31.75 7.17 -8.30
C ARG A 317 32.79 6.94 -7.23
N GLN A 318 34.06 7.03 -7.58
CA GLN A 318 35.13 7.06 -6.59
C GLN A 318 34.97 8.30 -5.70
N PRO A 319 35.08 8.17 -4.38
CA PRO A 319 35.31 9.33 -3.53
C PRO A 319 36.75 9.79 -3.76
N ASN A 320 36.92 10.98 -4.34
CA ASN A 320 38.05 11.82 -3.96
C ASN A 320 37.72 12.25 -2.53
N ASP A 321 38.29 11.56 -1.54
CA ASP A 321 38.77 12.13 -0.28
C ASP A 321 39.21 10.99 0.65
N SER A 322 40.41 11.17 1.21
CA SER A 322 41.02 10.27 2.20
C SER A 322 40.17 10.20 3.47
N TYR A 323 39.89 8.97 3.93
CA TYR A 323 39.08 8.55 5.09
C TYR A 323 37.61 8.19 4.79
N GLY A 324 37.40 6.92 4.44
CA GLY A 324 36.10 6.26 4.50
C GLY A 324 36.11 4.91 3.81
N GLN A 325 36.27 3.82 4.56
CA GLN A 325 36.13 2.45 4.04
C GLN A 325 34.69 2.25 3.54
N GLN A 326 34.52 1.95 2.24
CA GLN A 326 33.28 1.36 1.71
C GLN A 326 33.30 -0.13 2.01
N ILE A 327 32.48 -0.59 2.96
CA ILE A 327 32.17 -2.02 3.14
C ILE A 327 30.73 -2.24 2.68
N TYR A 328 30.56 -2.73 1.46
CA TYR A 328 29.29 -3.31 1.03
C TYR A 328 29.26 -4.76 1.51
N GLN A 329 28.61 -5.01 2.64
CA GLN A 329 28.47 -6.36 3.17
C GLN A 329 27.17 -6.99 2.64
N PHE A 330 27.29 -7.93 1.73
CA PHE A 330 26.19 -8.83 1.39
C PHE A 330 26.16 -9.95 2.44
N SER A 331 25.23 -9.91 3.39
CA SER A 331 25.01 -11.02 4.31
C SER A 331 23.94 -11.96 3.77
N ILE A 332 24.37 -13.11 3.23
CA ILE A 332 23.50 -14.28 3.13
C ILE A 332 23.65 -15.03 4.45
N ASN A 333 22.73 -14.82 5.39
CA ASN A 333 22.69 -15.64 6.59
C ASN A 333 22.21 -17.05 6.23
N ARG A 334 23.14 -17.92 5.84
CA ARG A 334 22.93 -19.37 5.86
C ARG A 334 22.87 -19.79 7.32
N GLY A 335 21.67 -20.02 7.84
CA GLY A 335 21.49 -20.64 9.14
C GLY A 335 22.07 -22.06 9.11
N TYR A 336 23.26 -22.24 9.67
CA TYR A 336 23.81 -23.56 9.94
C TYR A 336 23.19 -24.07 11.25
N TYR A 337 22.45 -25.17 11.20
CA TYR A 337 22.14 -25.95 12.39
C TYR A 337 23.20 -27.05 12.51
N THR A 338 24.01 -26.98 13.57
CA THR A 338 24.81 -28.12 14.05
C THR A 338 23.88 -29.08 14.80
N HIS A 339 24.11 -30.38 14.60
CA HIS A 339 23.30 -31.52 15.06
C HIS A 339 22.87 -31.49 16.53
#